data_AF-C5LVD1-F1
#
_entry.id   AF-C5LVD1-F1
#
_cell.length_a   1.000
_cell.length_b   1.000
_cell.length_c   1.000
_cell.angle_alpha   90.00
_cell.angle_beta   90.00
_cell.angle_gamma   90.00
#
_symmetry.space_group_name_H-M   'P 1'
#
loop_
_entity.id
_entity.type
_entity.pdbx_description
1 polymer ?
#
loop_
_entity_poly.entity_id
_entity_poly.type
_entity_poly.pdbx_seq_one_letter_code
_entity_poly.pdbx_strand_id
1 'polypeptide(L)'
;DQSACGSCWAFGTVEAFNARVCIKSGGKLNQLLSAANMLACCNIGHFCLSFGCSGGNPITSWTFLHTNGIVSGGGFVPEKNMKAADGCWPYSFPKCAHHQDGSDYKPCAKEIYDTPSCSSSCPNAKYGTAFDKDRHYTESLFPSRFGSTSSIKKEIMTNGPTSAAFSVYEDFLSYKSGVYKHTSGGFLGGHAVEIIGWGTEKGVDYWLVMNSWNEEWGDHGTFKIVQGDCGIDDTILAGTPAMN
;
A
#
# COMPACT_ATOMS: atom_id res chain seq x y z
N ASP A 1 -0.45 -2.71 7.80
CA ASP A 1 -1.09 -1.81 8.78
C ASP A 1 -0.36 -0.48 8.76
N GLN A 2 -1.02 0.59 8.34
CA GLN A 2 -0.49 1.94 8.29
C GLN A 2 -0.48 2.66 9.65
N SER A 3 -1.05 2.06 10.69
CA SER A 3 -1.18 2.66 12.01
C SER A 3 -1.93 4.02 12.00
N ALA A 4 -1.73 4.85 13.02
CA ALA A 4 -2.24 6.23 13.08
C ALA A 4 -1.42 7.18 12.18
N CYS A 5 -1.21 6.82 10.92
CA CYS A 5 -0.50 7.61 9.92
C CYS A 5 -1.27 7.50 8.60
N GLY A 6 -1.57 8.62 7.94
CA GLY A 6 -2.23 8.69 6.64
C GLY A 6 -1.32 8.27 5.47
N SER A 7 -0.64 7.13 5.59
CA SER A 7 0.33 6.63 4.61
C SER A 7 -0.23 5.58 3.65
N CYS A 8 -1.55 5.47 3.50
CA CYS A 8 -2.18 4.50 2.59
C CYS A 8 -1.64 4.57 1.16
N TRP A 9 -1.32 5.77 0.68
CA TRP A 9 -0.67 6.02 -0.61
C TRP A 9 0.67 5.28 -0.76
N ALA A 10 1.46 5.19 0.30
CA ALA A 10 2.72 4.45 0.31
C ALA A 10 2.47 2.94 0.37
N PHE A 11 1.51 2.49 1.20
CA PHE A 11 1.17 1.07 1.33
C PHE A 11 0.62 0.51 0.01
N GLY A 12 -0.44 1.09 -0.55
CA GLY A 12 -1.05 0.58 -1.78
C GLY A 12 -0.07 0.53 -2.96
N THR A 13 0.85 1.50 -3.06
CA THR A 13 1.91 1.47 -4.08
C THR A 13 2.96 0.39 -3.80
N VAL A 14 3.51 0.33 -2.57
CA VAL A 14 4.59 -0.60 -2.24
C VAL A 14 4.12 -2.05 -2.20
N GLU A 15 2.91 -2.33 -1.70
CA GLU A 15 2.33 -3.68 -1.65
C GLU A 15 2.12 -4.24 -3.06
N ALA A 16 1.49 -3.45 -3.95
CA ALA A 16 1.32 -3.82 -5.36
C ALA A 16 2.67 -4.04 -6.05
N PHE A 17 3.65 -3.16 -5.82
CA PHE A 17 4.98 -3.29 -6.40
C PHE A 17 5.73 -4.51 -5.87
N ASN A 18 5.63 -4.79 -4.57
CA ASN A 18 6.22 -5.95 -3.90
C ASN A 18 5.71 -7.27 -4.51
N ALA A 19 4.39 -7.40 -4.71
CA ALA A 19 3.81 -8.57 -5.36
C ALA A 19 4.34 -8.74 -6.79
N ARG A 20 4.45 -7.64 -7.54
CA ARG A 20 4.97 -7.64 -8.92
C ARG A 20 6.44 -8.04 -9.01
N VAL A 21 7.28 -7.59 -8.08
CA VAL A 21 8.69 -8.00 -7.99
C VAL A 21 8.77 -9.52 -7.80
N CYS A 22 7.98 -10.07 -6.88
CA CYS A 22 7.91 -11.51 -6.66
C CYS A 22 7.45 -12.27 -7.92
N ILE A 23 6.34 -11.85 -8.52
CA ILE A 23 5.77 -12.48 -9.73
C ILE A 23 6.79 -12.46 -10.89
N LYS A 24 7.36 -11.30 -11.20
CA LYS A 24 8.30 -11.14 -12.32
C LYS A 24 9.61 -11.89 -12.11
N SER A 25 10.05 -12.03 -10.86
CA SER A 25 11.24 -12.79 -10.50
C SER A 25 11.04 -14.32 -10.51
N GLY A 26 9.80 -14.80 -10.68
CA GLY A 26 9.45 -16.21 -10.50
C GLY A 26 9.63 -16.67 -9.05
N GLY A 27 9.36 -15.79 -8.08
CA GLY A 27 9.46 -16.07 -6.65
C GLY A 27 10.87 -15.97 -6.05
N LYS A 28 11.87 -15.57 -6.84
CA LYS A 28 13.26 -15.42 -6.35
C LYS A 28 13.44 -14.22 -5.43
N LEU A 29 12.71 -13.14 -5.68
CA LEU A 29 12.68 -11.94 -4.85
C LEU A 29 11.35 -11.92 -4.10
N ASN A 30 11.35 -12.36 -2.84
CA ASN A 30 10.14 -12.50 -2.02
C ASN A 30 10.22 -11.75 -0.68
N GLN A 31 11.23 -10.88 -0.52
CA GLN A 31 11.36 -10.03 0.64
C GLN A 31 10.40 -8.84 0.54
N LEU A 32 9.77 -8.47 1.66
CA LEU A 32 8.88 -7.31 1.72
C LEU A 32 9.63 -6.02 1.42
N LEU A 33 9.01 -5.14 0.62
CA LEU A 33 9.49 -3.80 0.34
C LEU A 33 8.94 -2.78 1.34
N SER A 34 9.73 -1.75 1.62
CA SER A 34 9.51 -0.84 2.74
C SER A 34 8.52 0.29 2.42
N ALA A 35 7.29 0.17 2.93
CA ALA A 35 6.37 1.31 2.99
C ALA A 35 6.94 2.46 3.86
N ALA A 36 7.83 2.15 4.82
CA ALA A 36 8.46 3.13 5.70
C ALA A 36 9.44 4.04 4.96
N ASN A 37 10.25 3.47 4.09
CA ASN A 37 11.19 4.21 3.25
C ASN A 37 10.42 5.11 2.27
N MET A 38 9.34 4.61 1.66
CA MET A 38 8.49 5.44 0.80
C MET A 38 7.85 6.58 1.59
N LEU A 39 7.25 6.28 2.74
CA LEU A 39 6.64 7.27 3.62
C LEU A 39 7.61 8.40 4.00
N ALA A 40 8.83 8.06 4.41
CA ALA A 40 9.81 9.03 4.87
C ALA A 40 10.45 9.83 3.72
N CYS A 41 10.73 9.18 2.59
CA CYS A 41 11.57 9.74 1.53
C CYS A 41 10.82 10.22 0.28
N CYS A 42 9.60 9.75 0.02
CA CYS A 42 8.77 10.31 -1.05
C CYS A 42 8.26 11.67 -0.58
N ASN A 43 8.98 12.74 -0.92
CA ASN A 43 8.66 14.12 -0.59
C ASN A 43 9.11 15.07 -1.71
N ILE A 44 8.82 16.37 -1.57
CA ILE A 44 9.09 17.38 -2.61
C ILE A 44 10.57 17.40 -3.02
N GLY A 45 11.49 17.16 -2.10
CA GLY A 45 12.93 17.08 -2.38
C GLY A 45 13.33 15.90 -3.26
N HIS A 46 12.49 14.88 -3.37
CA HIS A 46 12.67 13.69 -4.20
C HIS A 46 11.64 13.64 -5.34
N PHE A 47 11.13 14.79 -5.78
CA PHE A 47 10.14 14.92 -6.87
C PHE A 47 8.86 14.10 -6.64
N CYS A 48 8.50 13.88 -5.37
CA CYS A 48 7.29 13.19 -4.98
C CYS A 48 6.33 14.12 -4.23
N LEU A 49 5.07 14.18 -4.68
CA LEU A 49 4.05 15.03 -4.08
C LEU A 49 3.38 14.30 -2.92
N SER A 50 4.01 14.35 -1.75
CA SER A 50 3.50 13.77 -0.51
C SER A 50 3.83 14.61 0.71
N PHE A 51 2.93 14.55 1.69
CA PHE A 51 3.04 15.16 3.01
C PHE A 51 3.14 14.08 4.10
N GLY A 52 3.63 12.89 3.73
CA GLY A 52 3.91 11.81 4.66
C GLY A 52 2.64 11.23 5.29
N CYS A 53 2.55 11.31 6.61
CA CYS A 53 1.38 10.88 7.37
C CYS A 53 0.14 11.76 7.18
N SER A 54 0.27 12.91 6.52
CA SER A 54 -0.86 13.80 6.15
C SER A 54 -1.39 13.54 4.74
N GLY A 55 -1.07 12.38 4.15
CA GLY A 55 -1.50 11.99 2.81
C GLY A 55 -0.44 12.24 1.74
N GLY A 56 -0.68 11.65 0.56
CA GLY A 56 0.27 11.70 -0.55
C GLY A 56 -0.35 11.24 -1.85
N ASN A 57 0.37 11.46 -2.95
CA ASN A 57 -0.11 11.19 -4.30
C ASN A 57 0.40 9.83 -4.83
N PRO A 58 -0.49 8.86 -5.13
CA PRO A 58 -0.09 7.55 -5.63
C PRO A 58 0.69 7.59 -6.96
N ILE A 59 0.40 8.53 -7.85
CA ILE A 59 1.09 8.65 -9.15
C ILE A 59 2.57 8.96 -8.93
N THR A 60 2.87 9.97 -8.11
CA THR A 60 4.27 10.32 -7.85
C THR A 60 4.99 9.29 -6.98
N SER A 61 4.24 8.47 -6.26
CA SER A 61 4.78 7.34 -5.48
C SER A 61 5.34 6.25 -6.41
N TRP A 62 4.62 5.94 -7.49
CA TRP A 62 5.15 5.08 -8.55
C TRP A 62 6.34 5.72 -9.29
N THR A 63 6.32 7.03 -9.52
CA THR A 63 7.48 7.73 -10.10
C THR A 63 8.70 7.67 -9.17
N PHE A 64 8.51 7.78 -7.87
CA PHE A 64 9.58 7.62 -6.87
C PHE A 64 10.23 6.23 -6.93
N LEU A 65 9.45 5.17 -7.17
CA LEU A 65 10.00 3.83 -7.39
C LEU A 65 10.97 3.77 -8.59
N HIS A 66 10.79 4.62 -9.61
CA HIS A 66 11.74 4.70 -10.72
C HIS A 66 12.97 5.53 -10.37
N THR A 67 12.76 6.75 -9.84
CA THR A 67 13.84 7.74 -9.69
C THR A 67 14.75 7.44 -8.50
N ASN A 68 14.18 6.90 -7.43
CA ASN A 68 14.86 6.68 -6.16
C ASN A 68 14.95 5.20 -5.84
N GLY A 69 13.94 4.41 -6.23
CA GLY A 69 13.82 3.01 -5.85
C GLY A 69 13.36 2.85 -4.40
N ILE A 70 13.09 1.60 -4.01
CA ILE A 70 12.63 1.26 -2.67
C ILE A 70 13.45 0.12 -2.07
N VAL A 71 13.83 0.26 -0.81
CA VAL A 71 14.53 -0.80 -0.07
C VAL A 71 13.56 -1.82 0.52
N SER A 72 14.09 -2.95 0.97
CA SER A 72 13.35 -3.93 1.75
C SER A 72 12.94 -3.41 3.13
N GLY A 73 11.85 -3.93 3.68
CA GLY A 73 11.37 -3.59 5.01
C GLY A 73 9.96 -4.11 5.25
N GLY A 74 9.79 -4.91 6.30
CA GLY A 74 8.50 -5.46 6.69
C GLY A 74 7.63 -4.52 7.54
N GLY A 75 6.65 -5.12 8.21
CA GLY A 75 5.84 -4.42 9.22
C GLY A 75 6.66 -3.96 10.43
N PHE A 76 6.00 -3.34 11.39
CA PHE A 76 6.68 -2.79 12.55
C PHE A 76 7.36 -3.84 13.41
N VAL A 77 8.63 -3.57 13.71
CA VAL A 77 9.43 -4.33 14.67
C VAL A 77 10.16 -3.31 15.57
N PRO A 78 10.03 -3.38 16.90
CA PRO A 78 10.80 -2.51 17.79
C PRO A 78 12.30 -2.66 17.52
N GLU A 79 13.05 -1.56 17.47
CA GLU A 79 14.47 -1.52 17.10
C GLU A 79 15.31 -2.60 17.82
N LYS A 80 15.15 -2.71 19.14
CA LYS A 80 15.83 -3.72 19.98
C LYS A 80 15.58 -5.17 19.54
N ASN A 81 14.44 -5.42 18.89
CA ASN A 81 13.97 -6.75 18.46
C ASN A 81 14.19 -7.00 16.96
N MET A 82 14.65 -6.01 16.18
CA MET A 82 14.91 -6.19 14.76
C MET A 82 15.92 -7.31 14.54
N LYS A 83 15.78 -8.01 13.41
CA LYS A 83 16.64 -9.09 12.92
C LYS A 83 16.99 -8.77 11.47
N ALA A 84 18.01 -9.43 10.93
CA ALA A 84 18.37 -9.29 9.52
C ALA A 84 17.18 -9.60 8.57
N ALA A 85 16.32 -10.55 8.95
CA ALA A 85 15.14 -10.92 8.16
C ALA A 85 14.08 -9.81 8.03
N ASP A 86 14.09 -8.78 8.88
CA ASP A 86 13.09 -7.71 8.84
C ASP A 86 13.36 -6.69 7.71
N GLY A 87 14.51 -6.83 7.02
CA GLY A 87 14.92 -5.98 5.90
C GLY A 87 15.59 -4.68 6.32
N CYS A 88 15.91 -3.85 5.33
CA CYS A 88 16.65 -2.60 5.53
C CYS A 88 15.87 -1.60 6.40
N TRP A 89 14.58 -1.44 6.15
CA TRP A 89 13.76 -0.39 6.76
C TRP A 89 12.36 -0.87 7.16
N PRO A 90 12.22 -1.62 8.25
CA PRO A 90 10.91 -2.00 8.80
C PRO A 90 10.03 -0.79 9.12
N TYR A 91 8.71 -0.97 9.13
CA TYR A 91 7.77 0.13 9.41
C TYR A 91 7.93 0.72 10.81
N SER A 92 7.74 2.04 10.95
CA SER A 92 8.07 2.78 12.18
C SER A 92 6.98 2.72 13.25
N PHE A 93 5.75 2.38 12.89
CA PHE A 93 4.59 2.52 13.79
C PHE A 93 3.92 1.18 14.11
N PRO A 94 3.55 0.92 15.38
CA PRO A 94 2.91 -0.32 15.77
C PRO A 94 1.53 -0.47 15.11
N LYS A 95 1.09 -1.72 14.93
CA LYS A 95 -0.29 -2.01 14.52
C LYS A 95 -1.30 -1.45 15.53
N CYS A 96 -2.48 -1.09 15.05
CA CYS A 96 -3.56 -0.59 15.89
C CYS A 96 -4.93 -0.92 15.29
N ALA A 97 -5.97 -0.97 16.12
CA ALA A 97 -7.34 -1.27 15.68
C ALA A 97 -7.93 -0.08 14.93
N HIS A 98 -8.28 -0.30 13.66
CA HIS A 98 -8.95 0.68 12.79
C HIS A 98 -10.46 0.46 12.85
N HIS A 99 -11.20 1.38 13.49
CA HIS A 99 -12.67 1.39 13.47
C HIS A 99 -13.35 0.04 13.81
N GLN A 100 -12.74 -0.72 14.73
CA GLN A 100 -13.18 -2.05 15.09
C GLN A 100 -13.30 -2.22 16.61
N ASP A 101 -14.45 -2.71 17.03
CA ASP A 101 -14.69 -3.14 18.40
C ASP A 101 -14.14 -4.57 18.61
N GLY A 102 -13.60 -4.84 19.79
CA GLY A 102 -13.17 -6.18 20.19
C GLY A 102 -11.86 -6.67 19.53
N SER A 103 -11.05 -5.75 19.01
CA SER A 103 -9.72 -6.06 18.46
C SER A 103 -8.71 -6.43 19.55
N ASP A 104 -7.77 -7.34 19.23
CA ASP A 104 -6.62 -7.63 20.11
C ASP A 104 -5.59 -6.49 20.06
N TYR A 105 -5.65 -5.64 19.03
CA TYR A 105 -4.85 -4.44 18.92
C TYR A 105 -5.44 -3.29 19.74
N LYS A 106 -4.55 -2.44 20.27
CA LYS A 106 -4.98 -1.18 20.88
C LYS A 106 -5.62 -0.27 19.82
N PRO A 107 -6.62 0.54 20.17
CA PRO A 107 -7.16 1.56 19.27
C PRO A 107 -6.04 2.45 18.72
N CYS A 108 -6.16 2.83 17.44
CA CYS A 108 -5.22 3.77 16.84
C CYS A 108 -5.20 5.09 17.62
N ALA A 109 -4.01 5.71 17.68
CA ALA A 109 -3.85 7.00 18.31
C ALA A 109 -4.79 8.02 17.65
N LYS A 110 -5.38 8.90 18.47
CA LYS A 110 -6.25 9.98 17.96
C LYS A 110 -5.47 11.03 17.21
N GLU A 111 -4.23 11.26 17.64
CA GLU A 111 -3.29 12.14 16.96
C GLU A 111 -2.54 11.35 15.89
N ILE A 112 -2.45 11.92 14.71
CA ILE A 112 -1.68 11.36 13.60
C ILE A 112 -0.20 11.46 13.95
N TYR A 113 0.56 10.38 13.72
CA TYR A 113 1.99 10.39 13.94
C TYR A 113 2.72 11.37 13.00
N ASP A 114 3.79 11.95 13.52
CA ASP A 114 4.72 12.72 12.70
C ASP A 114 5.39 11.83 11.65
N THR A 115 5.60 12.39 10.47
CA THR A 115 6.28 11.68 9.38
C THR A 115 7.75 11.44 9.77
N PRO A 116 8.25 10.19 9.72
CA PRO A 116 9.65 9.91 10.01
C PRO A 116 10.59 10.63 9.03
N SER A 117 11.75 11.05 9.51
CA SER A 117 12.75 11.70 8.65
C SER A 117 13.33 10.74 7.62
N CYS A 118 13.54 11.22 6.39
CA CYS A 118 14.26 10.47 5.37
C CYS A 118 15.75 10.33 5.74
N SER A 119 16.31 9.16 5.41
CA SER A 119 17.70 8.76 5.61
C SER A 119 18.16 7.96 4.39
N SER A 120 19.46 8.01 4.09
CA SER A 120 20.12 7.19 3.06
C SER A 120 20.83 5.96 3.64
N SER A 121 20.42 5.53 4.84
CA SER A 121 20.93 4.34 5.53
C SER A 121 19.80 3.46 6.03
N CYS A 122 20.05 2.15 6.12
CA CYS A 122 19.11 1.20 6.71
C CYS A 122 19.00 1.42 8.22
N PRO A 123 17.81 1.73 8.77
CA PRO A 123 17.62 1.82 10.21
C PRO A 123 17.86 0.49 10.93
N ASN A 124 17.63 -0.63 10.23
CA ASN A 124 17.98 -1.95 10.76
C ASN A 124 19.49 -2.20 10.65
N ALA A 125 20.24 -1.88 11.71
CA ALA A 125 21.69 -2.08 11.76
C ALA A 125 22.13 -3.56 11.66
N LYS A 126 21.21 -4.51 11.82
CA LYS A 126 21.49 -5.95 11.64
C LYS A 126 21.28 -6.42 10.20
N TYR A 127 20.78 -5.55 9.32
CA TYR A 127 20.63 -5.84 7.91
C TYR A 127 21.98 -5.71 7.19
N GLY A 128 22.39 -6.76 6.46
CA GLY A 128 23.73 -6.85 5.90
C GLY A 128 23.92 -6.17 4.53
N THR A 129 22.83 -5.92 3.80
CA THR A 129 22.89 -5.29 2.47
C THR A 129 22.90 -3.77 2.63
N ALA A 130 23.85 -3.10 1.98
CA ALA A 130 23.93 -1.64 1.98
C ALA A 130 22.67 -1.03 1.34
N PHE A 131 22.21 0.11 1.88
CA PHE A 131 21.01 0.82 1.43
C PHE A 131 20.91 0.95 -0.11
N ASP A 132 21.97 1.46 -0.75
CA ASP A 132 21.97 1.67 -2.21
C ASP A 132 21.90 0.37 -3.03
N LYS A 133 22.30 -0.76 -2.45
CA LYS A 133 22.30 -2.09 -3.08
C LYS A 133 21.00 -2.85 -2.84
N ASP A 134 20.18 -2.38 -1.91
CA ASP A 134 18.89 -2.99 -1.56
C ASP A 134 17.71 -2.39 -2.33
N ARG A 135 17.97 -1.42 -3.20
CA ARG A 135 16.91 -0.68 -3.90
C ARG A 135 16.36 -1.45 -5.10
N HIS A 136 15.04 -1.48 -5.15
CA HIS A 136 14.24 -2.07 -6.23
C HIS A 136 13.55 -0.96 -7.00
N TYR A 137 13.53 -1.07 -8.33
CA TYR A 137 13.12 0.01 -9.22
C TYR A 137 12.02 -0.44 -10.19
N THR A 138 11.23 0.51 -10.69
CA THR A 138 10.38 0.29 -11.87
C THR A 138 11.15 0.57 -13.16
N GLU A 139 10.81 -0.12 -14.25
CA GLU A 139 11.43 0.08 -15.57
C GLU A 139 11.10 1.45 -16.17
N SER A 140 9.90 1.96 -15.90
CA SER A 140 9.38 3.20 -16.47
C SER A 140 9.22 4.29 -15.42
N LEU A 141 9.50 5.54 -15.82
CA LEU A 141 9.36 6.74 -15.00
C LEU A 141 7.93 7.01 -14.53
N PHE A 142 6.96 6.73 -15.41
CA PHE A 142 5.55 6.93 -15.10
C PHE A 142 4.83 5.58 -14.99
N PRO A 143 3.89 5.44 -14.04
CA PRO A 143 3.06 4.24 -13.97
C PRO A 143 2.15 4.14 -15.19
N SER A 144 1.85 2.90 -15.58
CA SER A 144 0.72 2.61 -16.44
C SER A 144 -0.59 2.95 -15.74
N ARG A 145 -1.55 3.48 -16.49
CA ARG A 145 -2.90 3.81 -16.01
C ARG A 145 -3.93 2.98 -16.75
N PHE A 146 -4.90 2.44 -16.02
CA PHE A 146 -5.94 1.58 -16.58
C PHE A 146 -7.30 2.18 -16.26
N GLY A 147 -8.16 2.31 -17.27
CA GLY A 147 -9.46 2.99 -17.13
C GLY A 147 -10.65 2.16 -17.60
N SER A 148 -10.44 0.91 -18.03
CA SER A 148 -11.54 -0.02 -18.31
C SER A 148 -11.40 -1.27 -17.48
N THR A 149 -12.53 -1.80 -16.99
CA THR A 149 -12.60 -3.05 -16.23
C THR A 149 -11.84 -4.18 -16.93
N SER A 150 -11.99 -4.32 -18.25
CA SER A 150 -11.30 -5.34 -19.05
C SER A 150 -9.78 -5.17 -19.03
N SER A 151 -9.29 -3.92 -19.14
CA SER A 151 -7.85 -3.63 -19.08
C SER A 151 -7.27 -3.89 -17.68
N ILE A 152 -8.02 -3.57 -16.63
CA ILE A 152 -7.62 -3.80 -15.23
C ILE A 152 -7.54 -5.30 -14.94
N LYS A 153 -8.58 -6.08 -15.32
CA LYS A 153 -8.59 -7.55 -15.16
C LYS A 153 -7.43 -8.20 -15.90
N LYS A 154 -7.17 -7.77 -17.15
CA LYS A 154 -6.06 -8.27 -17.96
C LYS A 154 -4.71 -7.98 -17.29
N GLU A 155 -4.52 -6.76 -16.79
CA GLU A 155 -3.31 -6.35 -16.10
C GLU A 155 -3.06 -7.21 -14.85
N ILE A 156 -4.06 -7.35 -13.98
CA ILE A 156 -3.95 -8.15 -12.76
C ILE A 156 -3.60 -9.60 -13.08
N MET A 157 -4.29 -10.20 -14.07
CA MET A 157 -4.05 -11.59 -14.48
C MET A 157 -2.64 -11.82 -15.05
N THR A 158 -2.10 -10.83 -15.75
CA THR A 158 -0.84 -11.00 -16.50
C THR A 158 0.38 -10.63 -15.66
N ASN A 159 0.27 -9.54 -14.89
CA ASN A 159 1.41 -8.89 -14.26
C ASN A 159 1.29 -8.82 -12.73
N GLY A 160 0.13 -9.15 -12.16
CA GLY A 160 -0.12 -9.11 -10.73
C GLY A 160 -0.87 -7.87 -10.25
N PRO A 161 -1.04 -7.73 -8.91
CA PRO A 161 -1.89 -6.72 -8.29
C PRO A 161 -1.64 -5.28 -8.75
N THR A 162 -2.64 -4.42 -8.68
CA THR A 162 -2.54 -2.99 -9.01
C THR A 162 -2.83 -2.15 -7.79
N SER A 163 -2.23 -0.97 -7.68
CA SER A 163 -2.68 0.00 -6.67
C SER A 163 -3.91 0.75 -7.20
N ALA A 164 -4.86 1.04 -6.33
CA ALA A 164 -6.04 1.85 -6.63
C ALA A 164 -6.20 2.98 -5.62
N ALA A 165 -7.02 3.97 -5.95
CA ALA A 165 -7.53 4.93 -4.99
C ALA A 165 -9.05 5.09 -5.16
N PHE A 166 -9.76 5.30 -4.06
CA PHE A 166 -11.20 5.52 -4.06
C PHE A 166 -11.61 6.51 -2.98
N SER A 167 -12.85 6.99 -3.09
CA SER A 167 -13.49 7.86 -2.12
C SER A 167 -14.01 7.05 -0.93
N VAL A 168 -13.55 7.38 0.28
CA VAL A 168 -14.05 6.79 1.52
C VAL A 168 -15.19 7.63 2.06
N TYR A 169 -16.25 6.94 2.47
CA TYR A 169 -17.41 7.50 3.13
C TYR A 169 -17.56 6.91 4.55
N GLU A 170 -18.34 7.55 5.40
CA GLU A 170 -18.52 7.13 6.80
C GLU A 170 -18.99 5.67 6.94
N ASP A 171 -19.85 5.19 6.05
CA ASP A 171 -20.36 3.82 6.08
C ASP A 171 -19.26 2.76 5.83
N PHE A 172 -18.24 3.08 5.03
CA PHE A 172 -17.11 2.18 4.76
C PHE A 172 -16.32 1.80 6.03
N LEU A 173 -16.20 2.72 7.00
CA LEU A 173 -15.45 2.46 8.23
C LEU A 173 -16.03 1.27 9.02
N SER A 174 -17.34 1.04 8.88
CA SER A 174 -18.08 -0.03 9.54
C SER A 174 -18.09 -1.36 8.77
N TYR A 175 -17.45 -1.42 7.60
CA TYR A 175 -17.41 -2.63 6.76
C TYR A 175 -16.91 -3.85 7.54
N LYS A 176 -17.59 -4.99 7.34
CA LYS A 176 -17.23 -6.29 7.92
C LYS A 176 -17.08 -7.40 6.88
N SER A 177 -18.00 -7.48 5.91
CA SER A 177 -17.98 -8.54 4.89
C SER A 177 -18.91 -8.22 3.72
N GLY A 178 -18.83 -9.00 2.65
CA GLY A 178 -19.69 -8.88 1.47
C GLY A 178 -19.19 -7.83 0.48
N VAL A 179 -20.02 -7.47 -0.51
CA VAL A 179 -19.66 -6.45 -1.51
C VAL A 179 -20.10 -5.07 -1.04
N TYR A 180 -19.14 -4.25 -0.65
CA TYR A 180 -19.36 -2.86 -0.28
C TYR A 180 -19.86 -2.05 -1.48
N LYS A 181 -20.92 -1.30 -1.24
CA LYS A 181 -21.46 -0.25 -2.09
C LYS A 181 -21.81 0.91 -1.18
N HIS A 182 -21.41 2.12 -1.54
CA HIS A 182 -21.76 3.27 -0.74
C HIS A 182 -23.29 3.46 -0.72
N THR A 183 -23.85 3.69 0.47
CA THR A 183 -25.30 3.87 0.66
C THR A 183 -25.65 5.07 1.51
N SER A 184 -24.77 5.49 2.42
CA SER A 184 -25.05 6.58 3.36
C SER A 184 -23.77 7.17 3.97
N GLY A 185 -23.89 8.32 4.60
CA GLY A 185 -22.77 8.97 5.28
C GLY A 185 -21.99 9.95 4.42
N GLY A 186 -21.26 10.85 5.07
CA GLY A 186 -20.47 11.90 4.44
C GLY A 186 -19.17 11.40 3.82
N PHE A 187 -18.64 12.17 2.87
CA PHE A 187 -17.31 11.96 2.29
C PHE A 187 -16.21 12.26 3.32
N LEU A 188 -15.28 11.34 3.50
CA LEU A 188 -14.19 11.45 4.47
C LEU A 188 -12.82 11.72 3.83
N GLY A 189 -12.66 11.44 2.54
CA GLY A 189 -11.40 11.66 1.84
C GLY A 189 -11.10 10.58 0.80
N GLY A 190 -9.91 10.67 0.19
CA GLY A 190 -9.38 9.63 -0.68
C GLY A 190 -8.56 8.60 0.12
N HIS A 191 -8.62 7.33 -0.28
CA HIS A 191 -7.85 6.24 0.31
C HIS A 191 -7.23 5.38 -0.78
N ALA A 192 -5.98 4.97 -0.59
CA ALA A 192 -5.25 4.14 -1.54
C ALA A 192 -5.10 2.70 -1.02
N VAL A 193 -5.25 1.74 -1.92
CA VAL A 193 -5.38 0.31 -1.64
C VAL A 193 -4.75 -0.54 -2.74
N GLU A 194 -4.68 -1.85 -2.54
CA GLU A 194 -4.19 -2.81 -3.53
C GLU A 194 -5.33 -3.70 -4.03
N ILE A 195 -5.56 -3.74 -5.34
CA ILE A 195 -6.50 -4.68 -5.98
C ILE A 195 -5.75 -5.95 -6.37
N ILE A 196 -6.17 -7.08 -5.81
CA ILE A 196 -5.53 -8.39 -6.02
C ILE A 196 -6.37 -9.32 -6.91
N GLY A 197 -7.63 -8.97 -7.17
CA GLY A 197 -8.52 -9.81 -7.96
C GLY A 197 -9.90 -9.22 -8.16
N TRP A 198 -10.81 -10.04 -8.68
CA TRP A 198 -12.21 -9.68 -8.91
C TRP A 198 -13.08 -10.93 -8.88
N GLY A 199 -14.39 -10.72 -8.82
CA GLY A 199 -15.36 -11.78 -8.97
C GLY A 199 -16.78 -11.25 -9.09
N THR A 200 -17.73 -12.16 -8.99
CA THR A 200 -19.16 -11.83 -8.93
C THR A 200 -19.74 -12.51 -7.71
N GLU A 201 -20.45 -11.77 -6.87
CA GLU A 201 -21.16 -12.29 -5.70
C GLU A 201 -22.63 -11.87 -5.78
N LYS A 202 -23.54 -12.85 -5.80
CA LYS A 202 -25.00 -12.60 -5.90
C LYS A 202 -25.40 -11.67 -7.06
N GLY A 203 -24.71 -11.81 -8.20
CA GLY A 203 -24.96 -11.01 -9.40
C GLY A 203 -24.32 -9.62 -9.40
N VAL A 204 -23.50 -9.30 -8.39
CA VAL A 204 -22.77 -8.02 -8.30
C VAL A 204 -21.28 -8.26 -8.56
N ASP A 205 -20.76 -7.61 -9.59
CA ASP A 205 -19.33 -7.63 -9.91
C ASP A 205 -18.55 -6.77 -8.91
N TYR A 206 -17.44 -7.31 -8.42
CA TYR A 206 -16.61 -6.65 -7.40
C TYR A 206 -15.12 -6.71 -7.71
N TRP A 207 -14.36 -5.78 -7.13
CA TRP A 207 -12.90 -5.90 -6.95
C TRP A 207 -12.61 -6.49 -5.59
N LEU A 208 -11.68 -7.45 -5.52
CA LEU A 208 -11.12 -7.96 -4.27
C LEU A 208 -9.89 -7.12 -3.92
N VAL A 209 -9.93 -6.48 -2.76
CA VAL A 209 -9.01 -5.42 -2.39
C VAL A 209 -8.37 -5.70 -1.04
N MET A 210 -7.06 -5.57 -0.96
CA MET A 210 -6.32 -5.55 0.29
C MET A 210 -6.32 -4.15 0.87
N ASN A 211 -6.72 -4.04 2.13
CA ASN A 211 -6.64 -2.79 2.88
C ASN A 211 -5.36 -2.76 3.73
N SER A 212 -4.94 -1.57 4.13
CA SER A 212 -3.75 -1.35 4.97
C SER A 212 -4.10 -1.16 6.44
N TRP A 213 -5.21 -1.73 6.91
CA TRP A 213 -5.77 -1.58 8.27
C TRP A 213 -5.71 -2.87 9.11
N ASN A 214 -4.63 -3.65 8.92
CA ASN A 214 -4.40 -4.97 9.53
C ASN A 214 -5.45 -6.05 9.21
N GLU A 215 -5.15 -7.26 9.67
CA GLU A 215 -5.90 -8.47 9.39
C GLU A 215 -7.20 -8.63 10.19
N GLU A 216 -7.42 -7.83 11.23
CA GLU A 216 -8.66 -7.90 12.01
C GLU A 216 -9.78 -7.09 11.36
N TRP A 217 -9.43 -6.04 10.60
CA TRP A 217 -10.41 -5.19 9.92
C TRP A 217 -11.05 -5.90 8.72
N GLY A 218 -12.35 -5.69 8.52
CA GLY A 218 -13.08 -6.22 7.36
C GLY A 218 -13.08 -7.74 7.30
N ASP A 219 -12.89 -8.28 6.10
CA ASP A 219 -12.78 -9.72 5.85
C ASP A 219 -11.30 -10.12 5.84
N HIS A 220 -10.74 -10.33 7.02
CA HIS A 220 -9.33 -10.69 7.22
C HIS A 220 -8.33 -9.68 6.60
N GLY A 221 -8.58 -8.38 6.75
CA GLY A 221 -7.80 -7.29 6.16
C GLY A 221 -8.14 -6.99 4.70
N THR A 222 -9.09 -7.73 4.12
CA THR A 222 -9.58 -7.50 2.76
C THR A 222 -11.00 -6.97 2.76
N PHE A 223 -11.41 -6.43 1.61
CA PHE A 223 -12.79 -6.09 1.33
C PHE A 223 -13.11 -6.32 -0.14
N LYS A 224 -14.40 -6.38 -0.43
CA LYS A 224 -14.91 -6.38 -1.80
C LYS A 224 -15.65 -5.07 -2.03
N ILE A 225 -15.47 -4.43 -3.18
CA ILE A 225 -16.17 -3.20 -3.56
C ILE A 225 -16.78 -3.35 -4.95
N VAL A 226 -17.98 -2.82 -5.16
CA VAL A 226 -18.64 -2.81 -6.47
C VAL A 226 -17.73 -2.15 -7.52
N GLN A 227 -17.59 -2.78 -8.70
CA GLN A 227 -16.83 -2.20 -9.81
C GLN A 227 -17.51 -0.88 -10.26
N GLY A 228 -16.72 0.18 -10.44
CA GLY A 228 -17.21 1.51 -10.82
C GLY A 228 -17.86 2.33 -9.70
N ASP A 229 -17.89 1.85 -8.45
CA ASP A 229 -18.39 2.64 -7.31
C ASP A 229 -17.26 3.43 -6.60
N CYS A 230 -17.61 4.54 -5.95
CA CYS A 230 -16.68 5.39 -5.19
C CYS A 230 -15.41 5.87 -5.96
N GLY A 231 -15.41 5.80 -7.30
CA GLY A 231 -14.25 6.12 -8.14
C GLY A 231 -13.11 5.10 -8.08
N ILE A 232 -13.34 3.87 -7.59
CA ILE A 232 -12.28 2.84 -7.46
C ILE A 232 -11.62 2.50 -8.80
N ASP A 233 -12.34 2.64 -9.91
CA ASP A 233 -11.84 2.36 -11.27
C ASP A 233 -11.04 3.54 -11.86
N ASP A 234 -11.07 4.74 -11.25
CA ASP A 234 -10.57 5.97 -11.85
C ASP A 234 -9.05 6.14 -11.72
N THR A 235 -8.46 5.53 -10.70
CA THR A 235 -7.02 5.64 -10.39
C THR A 235 -6.38 4.27 -10.21
N ILE A 236 -6.40 3.44 -11.25
CA ILE A 236 -5.67 2.17 -11.25
C ILE A 236 -4.27 2.37 -11.83
N LEU A 237 -3.26 2.09 -11.02
CA LEU A 237 -1.85 2.30 -11.34
C LEU A 237 -1.03 1.02 -11.18
N ALA A 238 -0.05 0.86 -12.06
CA ALA A 238 0.96 -0.18 -11.95
C ALA A 238 2.28 0.24 -12.57
N GLY A 239 3.36 -0.41 -12.15
CA GLY A 239 4.69 -0.30 -12.76
C GLY A 239 5.34 -1.67 -12.88
N THR A 240 6.01 -1.91 -14.00
CA THR A 240 6.79 -3.13 -14.21
C THR A 240 8.11 -3.04 -13.44
N PRO A 241 8.47 -4.03 -12.61
CA PRO A 241 9.77 -4.04 -11.93
C PRO A 241 10.94 -4.18 -12.90
N ALA A 242 12.01 -3.43 -12.64
CA ALA A 242 13.30 -3.61 -13.30
C ALA A 242 14.04 -4.78 -12.64
N MET A 243 14.31 -5.82 -13.42
CA MET A 243 15.02 -7.01 -12.96
C MET A 243 16.50 -6.83 -13.29
N ASN A 244 17.25 -6.31 -12.32
CA ASN A 244 18.71 -6.17 -12.42
C ASN A 244 19.41 -7.35 -11.75
#